data_AF-A0A3M6UCN8-F1
#
_entry.id   AF-A0A3M6UCN8-F1
#
_cell.length_a   1.000
_cell.length_b   1.000
_cell.length_c   1.000
_cell.angle_alpha   90.00
_cell.angle_beta   90.00
_cell.angle_gamma   90.00
#
_symmetry.space_group_name_H-M   'P 1'
#
loop_
_entity.id
_entity.type
_entity.pdbx_description
1 polymer ?
#
loop_
_entity_poly.entity_id
_entity_poly.type
_entity_poly.pdbx_seq_one_letter_code
_entity_poly.pdbx_strand_id
1 'polypeptide(L)'
;MSRFKTIAPQDRPTFKVAFLYRSHGLISRETFNAFQKTYDEIVNSIVTCQDEDELWKFVRSMFDFDDYADTVPINAANLSITFDAVQRLMNAMALDWNRDISIQKRIQPFVYTIQAARALVAKQLNVEPKLIAFMRNGSDPNAVINNGMDFEPGDEVVVWKENHPTNGDVAWEIRKARFPNITIVIVDLQGETNEEKIIHKFVSKVNKSTRIVAFSEALTTRLRDGLDKVARELDNVFVIETPPELSQYHGILTIKFQDDRGTGKGHRRKHKGKNEEEAEPQLSVMLYDALYEDHNIGVSTKKGNRMRFSPHIYNTEEHIDRAVEAVRYELSKVLEK
;
A
#
# COMPACT_ATOMS: atom_id res chain seq x y z
N MET A 1 -0.04 -20.12 15.49
CA MET A 1 -1.49 -19.84 15.41
C MET A 1 -1.86 -19.69 13.93
N SER A 2 -2.97 -20.27 13.46
CA SER A 2 -3.40 -20.09 12.06
C SER A 2 -3.45 -18.60 11.70
N ARG A 3 -2.63 -18.16 10.72
CA ARG A 3 -2.52 -16.75 10.27
C ARG A 3 -3.88 -16.15 9.85
N PHE A 4 -4.88 -16.99 9.62
CA PHE A 4 -6.25 -16.59 9.29
C PHE A 4 -7.25 -17.27 10.22
N LYS A 5 -8.26 -16.53 10.72
CA LYS A 5 -9.46 -17.15 11.27
C LYS A 5 -10.02 -18.11 10.22
N THR A 6 -10.35 -19.34 10.63
CA THR A 6 -10.91 -20.38 9.77
C THR A 6 -12.34 -19.99 9.37
N ILE A 7 -12.45 -19.09 8.40
CA ILE A 7 -13.71 -18.76 7.72
C ILE A 7 -13.83 -19.74 6.55
N ALA A 8 -14.86 -20.57 6.57
CA ALA A 8 -15.15 -21.50 5.48
C ALA A 8 -15.27 -20.72 4.16
N PRO A 9 -14.80 -21.25 3.02
CA PRO A 9 -14.78 -20.51 1.76
C PRO A 9 -16.13 -19.87 1.38
N GLN A 10 -17.24 -20.57 1.62
CA GLN A 10 -18.60 -20.08 1.37
C GLN A 10 -19.00 -18.87 2.23
N ASP A 11 -18.41 -18.73 3.41
CA ASP A 11 -18.68 -17.63 4.32
C ASP A 11 -17.88 -16.37 4.01
N ARG A 12 -16.87 -16.51 3.14
CA ARG A 12 -16.01 -15.40 2.75
C ARG A 12 -16.78 -14.41 1.89
N PRO A 13 -16.52 -13.10 2.10
CA PRO A 13 -17.23 -12.06 1.37
C PRO A 13 -17.18 -12.21 -0.16
N THR A 14 -16.03 -12.60 -0.73
CA THR A 14 -15.85 -12.80 -2.17
C THR A 14 -16.75 -13.91 -2.73
N PHE A 15 -16.88 -15.03 -2.01
CA PHE A 15 -17.76 -16.13 -2.41
C PHE A 15 -19.23 -15.71 -2.39
N LYS A 16 -19.65 -14.97 -1.35
CA LYS A 16 -21.01 -14.43 -1.23
C LYS A 16 -21.37 -13.53 -2.41
N VAL A 17 -20.42 -12.74 -2.89
CA VAL A 17 -20.61 -11.90 -4.08
C VAL A 17 -20.76 -12.74 -5.35
N ALA A 18 -19.89 -13.72 -5.58
CA ALA A 18 -20.01 -14.61 -6.74
C ALA A 18 -21.34 -15.40 -6.72
N PHE A 19 -21.78 -15.86 -5.55
CA PHE A 19 -23.07 -16.53 -5.38
C PHE A 19 -24.24 -15.60 -5.67
N LEU A 20 -24.17 -14.34 -5.21
CA LEU A 20 -25.16 -13.30 -5.54
C LEU A 20 -25.27 -13.09 -7.06
N TYR A 21 -24.15 -13.06 -7.77
CA TYR A 21 -24.15 -12.88 -9.22
C TYR A 21 -24.79 -14.07 -9.91
N ARG A 22 -24.47 -15.29 -9.45
CA ARG A 22 -25.10 -16.50 -9.97
C ARG A 22 -26.60 -16.53 -9.71
N SER A 23 -27.05 -16.15 -8.51
CA SER A 23 -28.48 -16.16 -8.15
C SER A 23 -29.30 -15.15 -8.95
N HIS A 24 -28.68 -14.07 -9.42
CA HIS A 24 -29.29 -13.07 -10.30
C HIS A 24 -29.04 -13.34 -11.80
N GLY A 25 -28.43 -14.47 -12.16
CA GLY A 25 -28.19 -14.82 -13.56
C GLY A 25 -27.19 -13.93 -14.29
N LEU A 26 -26.32 -13.23 -13.53
CA LEU A 26 -25.27 -12.35 -14.06
C LEU A 26 -24.05 -13.10 -14.59
N ILE A 27 -23.86 -14.32 -14.09
CA ILE A 27 -22.84 -15.25 -14.57
C ILE A 27 -23.49 -16.62 -14.79
N SER A 28 -22.96 -17.36 -15.76
CA SER A 28 -23.41 -18.72 -16.04
C SER A 28 -23.11 -19.66 -14.85
N ARG A 29 -23.81 -20.82 -14.82
CA ARG A 29 -23.48 -21.89 -13.86
C ARG A 29 -22.04 -22.38 -14.04
N GLU A 30 -21.58 -22.48 -15.27
CA GLU A 30 -20.22 -22.90 -15.60
C GLU A 30 -19.20 -21.90 -15.04
N THR A 31 -19.39 -20.61 -15.27
CA THR A 31 -18.54 -19.54 -14.73
C THR A 31 -18.51 -19.55 -13.19
N PHE A 32 -19.66 -19.72 -12.54
CA PHE A 32 -19.74 -19.80 -11.08
C PHE A 32 -19.01 -21.02 -10.51
N ASN A 33 -19.22 -22.20 -11.11
CA ASN A 33 -18.55 -23.42 -10.68
C ASN A 33 -17.03 -23.35 -10.87
N ALA A 34 -16.59 -22.78 -12.00
CA ALA A 34 -15.16 -22.55 -12.27
C ALA A 34 -14.57 -21.59 -11.23
N PHE A 35 -15.24 -20.47 -10.95
CA PHE A 35 -14.84 -19.54 -9.90
C PHE A 35 -14.75 -20.22 -8.54
N GLN A 36 -15.77 -20.97 -8.13
CA GLN A 36 -15.79 -21.66 -6.83
C GLN A 36 -14.58 -22.58 -6.69
N LYS A 37 -14.32 -23.43 -7.70
CA LYS A 37 -13.18 -24.34 -7.69
C LYS A 37 -11.86 -23.59 -7.54
N THR A 38 -11.61 -22.60 -8.38
CA THR A 38 -10.36 -21.82 -8.35
C THR A 38 -10.22 -21.02 -7.04
N TYR A 39 -11.31 -20.46 -6.53
CA TYR A 39 -11.32 -19.71 -5.28
C TYR A 39 -11.01 -20.61 -4.08
N ASP A 40 -11.63 -21.79 -4.00
CA ASP A 40 -11.39 -22.76 -2.94
C ASP A 40 -9.93 -23.24 -2.97
N GLU A 41 -9.38 -23.52 -4.16
CA GLU A 41 -7.97 -23.88 -4.35
C GLU A 41 -7.04 -22.78 -3.84
N ILE A 42 -7.23 -21.52 -4.28
CA ILE A 42 -6.41 -20.38 -3.85
C ILE A 42 -6.49 -20.16 -2.35
N VAL A 43 -7.71 -20.16 -1.80
CA VAL A 43 -7.94 -19.92 -0.37
C VAL A 43 -7.32 -21.01 0.48
N ASN A 44 -7.51 -22.28 0.11
CA ASN A 44 -6.94 -23.39 0.86
C ASN A 44 -5.41 -23.32 0.80
N SER A 45 -4.82 -23.14 -0.38
CA SER A 45 -3.37 -22.96 -0.52
C SER A 45 -2.84 -21.86 0.39
N ILE A 46 -3.46 -20.67 0.40
CA ILE A 46 -3.01 -19.54 1.25
C ILE A 46 -3.17 -19.85 2.74
N VAL A 47 -4.27 -20.48 3.16
CA VAL A 47 -4.57 -20.70 4.58
C VAL A 47 -3.77 -21.86 5.16
N THR A 48 -3.51 -22.91 4.39
CA THR A 48 -2.84 -24.11 4.88
C THR A 48 -1.33 -24.06 4.73
N CYS A 49 -0.78 -23.18 3.87
CA CYS A 49 0.65 -23.06 3.67
C CYS A 49 1.35 -22.67 4.99
N GLN A 50 2.33 -23.49 5.41
CA GLN A 50 3.13 -23.24 6.61
C GLN A 50 4.46 -22.55 6.29
N ASP A 51 4.94 -22.70 5.05
CA ASP A 51 6.20 -22.15 4.58
C ASP A 51 5.95 -20.81 3.87
N GLU A 52 6.64 -19.77 4.31
CA GLU A 52 6.41 -18.42 3.80
C GLU A 52 6.97 -18.22 2.38
N ASP A 53 8.11 -18.82 2.06
CA ASP A 53 8.70 -18.72 0.72
C ASP A 53 7.83 -19.41 -0.32
N GLU A 54 7.31 -20.60 0.00
CA GLU A 54 6.35 -21.31 -0.85
C GLU A 54 5.03 -20.55 -0.98
N LEU A 55 4.55 -19.89 0.09
CA LEU A 55 3.39 -19.01 0.02
C LEU A 55 3.64 -17.85 -0.94
N TRP A 56 4.78 -17.17 -0.87
CA TRP A 56 5.06 -16.04 -1.74
C TRP A 56 5.34 -16.45 -3.18
N LYS A 57 5.95 -17.62 -3.42
CA LYS A 57 6.04 -18.24 -4.75
C LYS A 57 4.65 -18.53 -5.32
N PHE A 58 3.74 -19.06 -4.51
CA PHE A 58 2.35 -19.26 -4.90
C PHE A 58 1.65 -17.93 -5.19
N VAL A 59 1.81 -16.91 -4.35
CA VAL A 59 1.24 -15.58 -4.60
C VAL A 59 1.79 -14.98 -5.90
N ARG A 60 3.10 -15.14 -6.14
CA ARG A 60 3.79 -14.69 -7.36
C ARG A 60 3.30 -15.43 -8.61
N SER A 61 2.86 -16.68 -8.51
CA SER A 61 2.29 -17.44 -9.63
C SER A 61 0.84 -17.07 -9.95
N MET A 62 0.15 -16.32 -9.07
CA MET A 62 -1.20 -15.81 -9.35
C MET A 62 -1.21 -14.64 -10.35
N PHE A 63 -0.05 -14.12 -10.73
CA PHE A 63 0.11 -13.05 -11.71
C PHE A 63 0.68 -13.61 -13.01
N ASP A 64 0.24 -13.05 -14.15
CA ASP A 64 0.68 -13.47 -15.48
C ASP A 64 1.97 -12.73 -15.89
N PHE A 65 3.03 -12.92 -15.11
CA PHE A 65 4.34 -12.37 -15.47
C PHE A 65 4.93 -13.17 -16.63
N ASP A 66 5.44 -12.46 -17.63
CA ASP A 66 6.27 -13.10 -18.65
C ASP A 66 7.65 -13.39 -18.04
N ASP A 67 7.84 -14.61 -17.55
CA ASP A 67 9.12 -15.06 -17.01
C ASP A 67 10.20 -15.17 -18.10
N TYR A 68 9.85 -14.99 -19.39
CA TYR A 68 10.79 -14.85 -20.52
C TYR A 68 11.10 -13.39 -20.86
N ALA A 69 10.36 -12.43 -20.35
CA ALA A 69 10.74 -11.02 -20.45
C ALA A 69 11.96 -10.78 -19.55
N ASP A 70 13.03 -10.22 -20.12
CA ASP A 70 14.25 -9.86 -19.39
C ASP A 70 14.04 -8.57 -18.56
N THR A 71 12.91 -8.49 -17.84
CA THR A 71 12.52 -7.32 -17.06
C THR A 71 11.77 -7.74 -15.79
N VAL A 72 12.36 -7.45 -14.64
CA VAL A 72 11.73 -7.69 -13.33
C VAL A 72 10.88 -6.48 -12.93
N PRO A 73 9.58 -6.63 -12.68
CA PRO A 73 8.69 -5.52 -12.33
C PRO A 73 8.90 -5.12 -10.87
N ILE A 74 9.65 -4.04 -10.67
CA ILE A 74 10.02 -3.50 -9.34
C ILE A 74 9.35 -2.15 -9.00
N ASN A 75 8.33 -1.74 -9.77
CA ASN A 75 7.64 -0.46 -9.64
C ASN A 75 6.11 -0.58 -9.54
N ALA A 76 5.63 -1.56 -8.76
CA ALA A 76 4.19 -1.81 -8.58
C ALA A 76 3.42 -0.64 -7.94
N ALA A 77 4.12 0.30 -7.29
CA ALA A 77 3.52 1.51 -6.74
C ALA A 77 3.06 2.49 -7.84
N ASN A 78 3.74 2.53 -8.98
CA ASN A 78 3.33 3.34 -10.13
C ASN A 78 2.14 2.68 -10.87
N LEU A 79 2.26 1.39 -11.16
CA LEU A 79 1.18 0.60 -11.74
C LEU A 79 1.31 -0.85 -11.28
N SER A 80 0.32 -1.31 -10.51
CA SER A 80 0.27 -2.70 -10.07
C SER A 80 -0.34 -3.58 -11.14
N ILE A 81 0.14 -4.82 -11.21
CA ILE A 81 -0.41 -5.84 -12.09
C ILE A 81 -1.60 -6.49 -11.39
N THR A 82 -2.63 -6.83 -12.16
CA THR A 82 -3.82 -7.52 -11.66
C THR A 82 -3.56 -9.02 -11.60
N PHE A 83 -4.11 -9.72 -10.61
CA PHE A 83 -4.10 -11.19 -10.61
C PHE A 83 -4.70 -11.74 -11.90
N ASP A 84 -4.08 -12.76 -12.49
CA ASP A 84 -4.50 -13.35 -13.77
C ASP A 84 -5.98 -13.79 -13.73
N ALA A 85 -6.39 -14.46 -12.65
CA ALA A 85 -7.77 -14.90 -12.46
C ALA A 85 -8.78 -13.74 -12.47
N VAL A 86 -8.41 -12.58 -11.91
CA VAL A 86 -9.26 -11.38 -11.92
C VAL A 86 -9.34 -10.81 -13.33
N GLN A 87 -8.21 -10.71 -14.04
CA GLN A 87 -8.18 -10.22 -15.41
C GLN A 87 -9.00 -11.11 -16.36
N ARG A 88 -8.88 -12.44 -16.24
CA ARG A 88 -9.68 -13.40 -17.03
C ARG A 88 -11.17 -13.26 -16.74
N LEU A 89 -11.56 -13.10 -15.48
CA LEU A 89 -12.96 -12.91 -15.11
C LEU A 89 -13.51 -11.60 -15.67
N MET A 90 -12.77 -10.50 -15.57
CA MET A 90 -13.14 -9.21 -16.16
C MET A 90 -13.36 -9.34 -17.68
N ASN A 91 -12.46 -10.03 -18.38
CA ASN A 91 -12.59 -10.28 -19.82
C ASN A 91 -13.81 -11.15 -20.15
N ALA A 92 -14.05 -12.22 -19.38
CA ALA A 92 -15.21 -13.09 -19.58
C ALA A 92 -16.53 -12.34 -19.35
N MET A 93 -16.61 -11.49 -18.32
CA MET A 93 -17.76 -10.63 -18.06
C MET A 93 -17.98 -9.63 -19.20
N ALA A 94 -16.91 -9.01 -19.71
CA ALA A 94 -17.01 -8.08 -20.82
C ALA A 94 -17.50 -8.76 -22.12
N LEU A 95 -17.02 -9.97 -22.41
CA LEU A 95 -17.50 -10.77 -23.54
C LEU A 95 -18.96 -11.17 -23.37
N ASP A 96 -19.39 -11.56 -22.17
CA ASP A 96 -20.79 -11.92 -21.91
C ASP A 96 -21.72 -10.70 -22.05
N TRP A 97 -21.28 -9.51 -21.61
CA TRP A 97 -22.02 -8.26 -21.82
C TRP A 97 -22.20 -7.90 -23.29
N ASN A 98 -21.21 -8.16 -24.15
CA ASN A 98 -21.33 -7.90 -25.59
C ASN A 98 -22.40 -8.76 -26.26
N ARG A 99 -22.82 -9.88 -25.65
CA ARG A 99 -23.88 -10.73 -26.20
C ARG A 99 -25.26 -10.11 -26.03
N ASP A 100 -25.46 -9.26 -25.02
CA ASP A 100 -26.75 -8.62 -24.74
C ASP A 100 -26.57 -7.30 -23.97
N ILE A 101 -26.58 -6.18 -24.72
CA ILE A 101 -26.48 -4.82 -24.17
C ILE A 101 -27.86 -4.23 -23.81
N SER A 102 -28.90 -5.05 -23.63
CA SER A 102 -30.20 -4.55 -23.18
C SER A 102 -30.11 -3.91 -21.79
N ILE A 103 -30.98 -2.95 -21.51
CA ILE A 103 -30.98 -2.27 -20.21
C ILE A 103 -31.33 -3.24 -19.06
N GLN A 104 -32.18 -4.22 -19.36
CA GLN A 104 -32.60 -5.28 -18.45
C GLN A 104 -31.40 -6.13 -18.00
N LYS A 105 -30.52 -6.48 -18.94
CA LYS A 105 -29.28 -7.21 -18.64
C LYS A 105 -28.20 -6.33 -18.03
N ARG A 106 -28.20 -5.02 -18.26
CA ARG A 106 -27.15 -4.11 -17.73
C ARG A 106 -27.42 -3.59 -16.32
N ILE A 107 -28.67 -3.23 -15.98
CA ILE A 107 -28.99 -2.61 -14.68
C ILE A 107 -28.55 -3.50 -13.52
N GLN A 108 -28.93 -4.77 -13.55
CA GLN A 108 -28.63 -5.70 -12.46
C GLN A 108 -27.12 -5.87 -12.23
N PRO A 109 -26.28 -6.22 -13.23
CA PRO A 109 -24.86 -6.36 -13.00
C PRO A 109 -24.19 -5.04 -12.60
N PHE A 110 -24.56 -3.89 -13.16
CA PHE A 110 -23.99 -2.60 -12.71
C PHE A 110 -24.33 -2.31 -11.25
N VAL A 111 -25.60 -2.41 -10.87
CA VAL A 111 -26.06 -2.09 -9.52
C VAL A 111 -25.52 -3.09 -8.50
N TYR A 112 -25.68 -4.40 -8.75
CA TYR A 112 -25.25 -5.43 -7.81
C TYR A 112 -23.72 -5.52 -7.70
N THR A 113 -22.98 -5.35 -8.81
CA THR A 113 -21.50 -5.36 -8.76
C THR A 113 -20.98 -4.20 -7.95
N ILE A 114 -21.48 -2.99 -8.22
CA ILE A 114 -21.03 -1.79 -7.51
C ILE A 114 -21.45 -1.88 -6.03
N GLN A 115 -22.66 -2.34 -5.71
CA GLN A 115 -23.10 -2.51 -4.32
C GLN A 115 -22.27 -3.55 -3.56
N ALA A 116 -22.01 -4.70 -4.20
CA ALA A 116 -21.18 -5.76 -3.63
C ALA A 116 -19.75 -5.25 -3.37
N ALA A 117 -19.09 -4.69 -4.39
CA ALA A 117 -17.75 -4.14 -4.26
C ALA A 117 -17.69 -3.05 -3.17
N ARG A 118 -18.68 -2.16 -3.13
CA ARG A 118 -18.78 -1.11 -2.12
C ARG A 118 -18.92 -1.67 -0.71
N ALA A 119 -19.75 -2.69 -0.51
CA ALA A 119 -19.91 -3.33 0.79
C ALA A 119 -18.62 -4.04 1.26
N LEU A 120 -17.89 -4.67 0.33
CA LEU A 120 -16.59 -5.30 0.62
C LEU A 120 -15.55 -4.27 1.07
N VAL A 121 -15.37 -3.20 0.29
CA VAL A 121 -14.41 -2.14 0.59
C VAL A 121 -14.79 -1.38 1.86
N ALA A 122 -16.08 -1.06 2.04
CA ALA A 122 -16.58 -0.39 3.24
C ALA A 122 -16.32 -1.19 4.52
N LYS A 123 -16.51 -2.51 4.46
CA LYS A 123 -16.19 -3.39 5.58
C LYS A 123 -14.69 -3.38 5.90
N GLN A 124 -13.82 -3.35 4.89
CA GLN A 124 -12.37 -3.30 5.10
C GLN A 124 -11.92 -1.95 5.68
N LEU A 125 -12.54 -0.85 5.25
CA LEU A 125 -12.26 0.51 5.74
C LEU A 125 -13.01 0.87 7.03
N ASN A 126 -13.91 0.01 7.50
CA ASN A 126 -14.79 0.26 8.64
C ASN A 126 -15.64 1.55 8.50
N VAL A 127 -16.23 1.75 7.32
CA VAL A 127 -17.11 2.90 7.02
C VAL A 127 -18.48 2.44 6.52
N GLU A 128 -19.45 3.35 6.48
CA GLU A 128 -20.72 3.07 5.82
C GLU A 128 -20.54 2.95 4.30
N PRO A 129 -21.13 1.94 3.64
CA PRO A 129 -21.04 1.78 2.18
C PRO A 129 -21.39 3.07 1.41
N LYS A 130 -22.41 3.81 1.85
CA LYS A 130 -22.89 5.03 1.19
C LYS A 130 -21.84 6.16 1.11
N LEU A 131 -20.75 6.06 1.89
CA LEU A 131 -19.65 7.02 1.90
C LEU A 131 -18.57 6.71 0.84
N ILE A 132 -18.70 5.60 0.10
CA ILE A 132 -17.71 5.17 -0.90
C ILE A 132 -18.20 5.42 -2.32
N ALA A 133 -17.43 6.22 -3.06
CA ALA A 133 -17.52 6.37 -4.50
C ALA A 133 -16.35 5.66 -5.18
N PHE A 134 -16.62 4.96 -6.30
CA PHE A 134 -15.58 4.39 -7.15
C PHE A 134 -15.29 5.34 -8.30
N MET A 135 -14.01 5.66 -8.47
CA MET A 135 -13.49 6.57 -9.51
C MET A 135 -12.49 5.82 -10.38
N ARG A 136 -12.07 6.41 -11.51
CA ARG A 136 -11.20 5.73 -12.47
C ARG A 136 -9.78 5.49 -11.96
N ASN A 137 -9.25 6.40 -11.15
CA ASN A 137 -7.89 6.38 -10.60
C ASN A 137 -7.79 7.40 -9.45
N GLY A 138 -6.59 7.60 -8.88
CA GLY A 138 -6.36 8.55 -7.78
C GLY A 138 -6.43 10.04 -8.15
N SER A 139 -6.30 10.41 -9.43
CA SER A 139 -6.39 11.81 -9.88
C SER A 139 -7.82 12.25 -10.17
N ASP A 140 -8.66 11.33 -10.63
CA ASP A 140 -10.07 11.56 -10.93
C ASP A 140 -10.91 12.11 -9.75
N PRO A 141 -10.81 11.58 -8.51
CA PRO A 141 -11.52 12.16 -7.36
C PRO A 141 -11.05 13.59 -7.06
N ASN A 142 -9.75 13.88 -7.17
CA ASN A 142 -9.24 15.24 -6.95
C ASN A 142 -9.85 16.20 -7.97
N ALA A 143 -9.94 15.79 -9.25
CA ALA A 143 -10.57 16.60 -10.29
C ALA A 143 -12.08 16.80 -10.05
N VAL A 144 -12.79 15.79 -9.52
CA VAL A 144 -14.20 15.93 -9.15
C VAL A 144 -14.40 16.89 -7.99
N ILE A 145 -13.56 16.84 -6.95
CA ILE A 145 -13.63 17.79 -5.84
C ILE A 145 -13.28 19.21 -6.31
N ASN A 146 -12.17 19.35 -7.02
CA ASN A 146 -11.67 20.62 -7.53
C ASN A 146 -12.68 21.33 -8.46
N ASN A 147 -13.35 20.58 -9.34
CA ASN A 147 -14.28 21.16 -10.32
C ASN A 147 -15.74 21.17 -9.87
N GLY A 148 -16.13 20.22 -9.03
CA GLY A 148 -17.53 19.99 -8.63
C GLY A 148 -17.96 20.74 -7.38
N MET A 149 -17.04 21.35 -6.63
CA MET A 149 -17.41 22.22 -5.52
C MET A 149 -17.72 23.64 -5.98
N ASP A 150 -18.78 24.19 -5.41
CA ASP A 150 -19.15 25.59 -5.57
C ASP A 150 -18.23 26.47 -4.72
N PHE A 151 -17.77 27.57 -5.33
CA PHE A 151 -16.91 28.58 -4.71
C PHE A 151 -17.56 29.94 -4.87
N GLU A 152 -17.56 30.70 -3.77
CA GLU A 152 -17.95 32.10 -3.77
C GLU A 152 -16.72 33.00 -3.98
N PRO A 153 -16.90 34.24 -4.48
CA PRO A 153 -15.80 35.18 -4.59
C PRO A 153 -15.11 35.43 -3.25
N GLY A 154 -13.79 35.22 -3.20
CA GLY A 154 -12.98 35.38 -1.99
C GLY A 154 -12.79 34.10 -1.18
N ASP A 155 -13.39 32.97 -1.59
CA ASP A 155 -13.09 31.67 -1.00
C ASP A 155 -11.61 31.29 -1.22
N GLU A 156 -11.03 30.64 -0.22
CA GLU A 156 -9.63 30.22 -0.20
C GLU A 156 -9.49 28.71 -0.21
N VAL A 157 -8.46 28.24 -0.91
CA VAL A 157 -7.98 26.85 -0.86
C VAL A 157 -6.58 26.88 -0.26
N VAL A 158 -6.43 26.25 0.90
CA VAL A 158 -5.12 26.00 1.52
C VAL A 158 -4.56 24.71 0.94
N VAL A 159 -3.38 24.75 0.32
CA VAL A 159 -2.80 23.62 -0.41
C VAL A 159 -1.39 23.35 0.09
N TRP A 160 -1.10 22.09 0.40
CA TRP A 160 0.26 21.68 0.71
C TRP A 160 1.14 21.68 -0.55
N LYS A 161 2.32 22.30 -0.44
CA LYS A 161 3.29 22.42 -1.55
C LYS A 161 3.74 21.08 -2.14
N GLU A 162 3.79 20.03 -1.32
CA GLU A 162 4.30 18.71 -1.73
C GLU A 162 3.18 17.75 -2.18
N ASN A 163 1.94 18.23 -2.28
CA ASN A 163 0.86 17.43 -2.87
C ASN A 163 1.19 17.00 -4.31
N HIS A 164 0.73 15.82 -4.68
CA HIS A 164 0.71 15.39 -6.08
C HIS A 164 0.03 16.47 -6.95
N PRO A 165 0.50 16.76 -8.18
CA PRO A 165 0.02 17.89 -8.99
C PRO A 165 -1.52 17.94 -9.17
N THR A 166 -2.19 16.78 -9.16
CA THR A 166 -3.65 16.71 -9.29
C THR A 166 -4.43 17.07 -8.02
N ASN A 167 -3.78 17.10 -6.85
CA ASN A 167 -4.30 17.63 -5.57
C ASN A 167 -3.50 18.86 -5.07
N GLY A 168 -2.54 19.31 -5.88
CA GLY A 168 -1.58 20.36 -5.56
C GLY A 168 -1.89 21.67 -6.27
N ASP A 169 -0.92 22.59 -6.23
CA ASP A 169 -1.00 23.92 -6.83
C ASP A 169 -1.41 23.89 -8.31
N VAL A 170 -0.88 22.96 -9.10
CA VAL A 170 -1.20 22.83 -10.54
C VAL A 170 -2.70 22.70 -10.79
N ALA A 171 -3.39 21.77 -10.10
CA ALA A 171 -4.83 21.58 -10.27
C ALA A 171 -5.64 22.80 -9.81
N TRP A 172 -5.21 23.44 -8.72
CA TRP A 172 -5.90 24.63 -8.20
C TRP A 172 -5.68 25.87 -9.07
N GLU A 173 -4.50 26.05 -9.67
CA GLU A 173 -4.25 27.13 -10.62
C GLU A 173 -5.07 26.95 -11.91
N ILE A 174 -5.25 25.71 -12.40
CA ILE A 174 -6.18 25.43 -13.51
C ILE A 174 -7.62 25.82 -13.13
N ARG A 175 -8.05 25.53 -11.90
CA ARG A 175 -9.37 25.93 -11.40
C ARG A 175 -9.49 27.45 -11.31
N LYS A 176 -8.49 28.13 -10.76
CA LYS A 176 -8.44 29.60 -10.64
C LYS A 176 -8.46 30.29 -12.00
N ALA A 177 -7.81 29.73 -13.03
CA ALA A 177 -7.88 30.26 -14.39
C ALA A 177 -9.32 30.28 -14.96
N ARG A 178 -10.20 29.39 -14.48
CA ARG A 178 -11.64 29.36 -14.85
C ARG A 178 -12.52 30.16 -13.88
N PHE A 179 -12.11 30.24 -12.62
CA PHE A 179 -12.80 30.94 -11.53
C PHE A 179 -11.81 31.86 -10.80
N PRO A 180 -11.53 33.06 -11.34
CA PRO A 180 -10.40 33.89 -10.91
C PRO A 180 -10.53 34.45 -9.49
N ASN A 181 -11.71 34.35 -8.89
CA ASN A 181 -11.98 34.87 -7.55
C ASN A 181 -11.61 33.90 -6.41
N ILE A 182 -11.01 32.74 -6.73
CA ILE A 182 -10.48 31.80 -5.74
C ILE A 182 -9.06 32.22 -5.36
N THR A 183 -8.78 32.25 -4.06
CA THR A 183 -7.43 32.47 -3.54
C THR A 183 -6.77 31.13 -3.23
N ILE A 184 -5.54 30.94 -3.68
CA ILE A 184 -4.76 29.73 -3.39
C ILE A 184 -3.69 30.12 -2.37
N VAL A 185 -3.69 29.42 -1.23
CA VAL A 185 -2.75 29.63 -0.14
C VAL A 185 -1.84 28.41 -0.02
N ILE A 186 -0.58 28.56 -0.44
CA ILE A 186 0.38 27.47 -0.38
C ILE A 186 1.00 27.36 1.01
N VAL A 187 0.98 26.16 1.58
CA VAL A 187 1.69 25.78 2.80
C VAL A 187 2.95 25.02 2.42
N ASP A 188 4.11 25.59 2.75
CA ASP A 188 5.40 24.92 2.64
C ASP A 188 5.85 24.48 4.04
N LEU A 189 5.97 23.16 4.23
CA LEU A 189 6.43 22.61 5.51
C LEU A 189 7.94 22.74 5.69
N GLN A 190 8.72 22.95 4.62
CA GLN A 190 10.18 23.07 4.64
C GLN A 190 10.85 21.89 5.37
N GLY A 191 10.34 20.68 5.16
CA GLY A 191 10.83 19.47 5.84
C GLY A 191 10.53 19.41 7.35
N GLU A 192 9.55 20.18 7.85
CA GLU A 192 9.07 20.04 9.24
C GLU A 192 8.46 18.65 9.45
N THR A 193 8.82 18.02 10.57
CA THR A 193 8.43 16.65 10.94
C THR A 193 7.68 16.58 12.26
N ASN A 194 7.66 17.67 13.04
CA ASN A 194 6.88 17.73 14.26
C ASN A 194 5.40 17.95 13.95
N GLU A 195 4.56 17.01 14.36
CA GLU A 195 3.12 16.99 14.09
C GLU A 195 2.40 18.27 14.54
N GLU A 196 2.62 18.74 15.77
CA GLU A 196 1.99 19.96 16.28
C GLU A 196 2.39 21.20 15.48
N LYS A 197 3.67 21.29 15.06
CA LYS A 197 4.15 22.39 14.20
C LYS A 197 3.58 22.29 12.79
N ILE A 198 3.45 21.09 12.24
CA ILE A 198 2.81 20.86 10.93
C ILE A 198 1.35 21.33 11.01
N ILE A 199 0.60 20.85 12.00
CA ILE A 199 -0.78 21.25 12.24
C ILE A 199 -0.87 22.78 12.40
N HIS A 200 -0.01 23.38 13.23
CA HIS A 200 0.02 24.82 13.42
C HIS A 200 0.30 25.58 12.11
N LYS A 201 1.21 25.10 11.25
CA LYS A 201 1.48 25.70 9.93
C LYS A 201 0.21 25.71 9.07
N PHE A 202 -0.54 24.61 9.01
CA PHE A 202 -1.82 24.56 8.29
C PHE A 202 -2.88 25.44 8.93
N VAL A 203 -3.14 25.27 10.23
CA VAL A 203 -4.18 26.00 10.96
C VAL A 203 -3.94 27.51 10.94
N SER A 204 -2.68 27.97 10.95
CA SER A 204 -2.34 29.40 10.82
C SER A 204 -2.75 30.03 9.48
N LYS A 205 -3.06 29.20 8.47
CA LYS A 205 -3.57 29.61 7.15
C LYS A 205 -5.07 29.41 6.99
N VAL A 206 -5.72 28.70 7.91
CA VAL A 206 -7.17 28.49 7.89
C VAL A 206 -7.87 29.69 8.53
N ASN A 207 -8.86 30.23 7.83
CA ASN A 207 -9.68 31.34 8.29
C ASN A 207 -11.14 31.19 7.79
N LYS A 208 -11.98 32.19 8.05
CA LYS A 208 -13.41 32.16 7.70
C LYS A 208 -13.71 32.03 6.20
N SER A 209 -12.75 32.40 5.34
CA SER A 209 -12.84 32.28 3.89
C SER A 209 -12.25 30.96 3.38
N THR A 210 -11.58 30.17 4.23
CA THR A 210 -11.03 28.88 3.82
C THR A 210 -12.14 27.88 3.58
N ARG A 211 -12.30 27.48 2.31
CA ARG A 211 -13.29 26.50 1.89
C ARG A 211 -12.72 25.08 1.88
N ILE A 212 -11.44 24.92 1.57
CA ILE A 212 -10.77 23.63 1.43
C ILE A 212 -9.37 23.70 2.04
N VAL A 213 -8.98 22.61 2.70
CA VAL A 213 -7.58 22.29 2.98
C VAL A 213 -7.22 21.02 2.22
N ALA A 214 -6.30 21.12 1.27
CA ALA A 214 -5.81 20.01 0.47
C ALA A 214 -4.42 19.61 0.96
N PHE A 215 -4.31 18.40 1.50
CA PHE A 215 -3.07 17.78 1.95
C PHE A 215 -3.08 16.30 1.55
N SER A 216 -1.91 15.66 1.59
CA SER A 216 -1.78 14.23 1.31
C SER A 216 -1.24 13.57 2.57
N GLU A 217 -1.91 12.50 3.00
CA GLU A 217 -1.43 11.70 4.11
C GLU A 217 -0.37 10.72 3.60
N ALA A 218 0.83 10.78 4.18
CA ALA A 218 1.91 9.84 3.90
C ALA A 218 2.58 9.41 5.20
N LEU A 219 2.17 8.26 5.74
CA LEU A 219 2.75 7.65 6.94
C LEU A 219 4.23 7.26 6.76
N THR A 220 4.71 7.21 5.52
CA THR A 220 6.12 6.97 5.20
C THR A 220 7.04 8.06 5.74
N THR A 221 6.56 9.29 5.92
CA THR A 221 7.34 10.38 6.54
C THR A 221 7.56 10.11 8.02
N ARG A 222 6.50 9.76 8.77
CA ARG A 222 6.61 9.38 10.18
C ARG A 222 7.56 8.20 10.39
N LEU A 223 7.45 7.20 9.51
CA LEU A 223 8.35 6.05 9.51
C LEU A 223 9.81 6.45 9.26
N ARG A 224 10.05 7.33 8.28
CA ARG A 224 11.39 7.88 8.01
C ARG A 224 11.95 8.54 9.26
N ASP A 225 11.20 9.45 9.87
CA ASP A 225 11.68 10.22 11.01
C ASP A 225 12.03 9.33 12.20
N GLY A 226 11.21 8.29 12.44
CA GLY A 226 11.49 7.27 13.45
C GLY A 226 12.76 6.49 13.14
N LEU A 227 12.89 5.97 11.93
CA LEU A 227 14.08 5.19 11.53
C LEU A 227 15.35 6.03 11.46
N ASP A 228 15.28 7.31 11.10
CA ASP A 228 16.44 8.23 11.13
C ASP A 228 16.90 8.50 12.57
N LYS A 229 15.98 8.52 13.56
CA LYS A 229 16.35 8.58 14.98
C LYS A 229 17.06 7.30 15.41
N VAL A 230 16.47 6.14 15.13
CA VAL A 230 17.06 4.83 15.45
C VAL A 230 18.43 4.65 14.80
N ALA A 231 18.58 5.04 13.52
CA ALA A 231 19.86 5.01 12.84
C ALA A 231 20.91 5.82 13.61
N ARG A 232 20.62 7.07 13.99
CA ARG A 232 21.55 7.91 14.75
C ARG A 232 21.88 7.35 16.13
N GLU A 233 20.89 6.82 16.85
CA GLU A 233 21.08 6.18 18.17
C GLU A 233 22.04 4.99 18.09
N LEU A 234 22.01 4.25 16.97
CA LEU A 234 22.76 3.02 16.78
C LEU A 234 23.99 3.18 15.87
N ASP A 235 24.66 4.34 15.91
CA ASP A 235 25.85 4.68 15.09
C ASP A 235 25.66 4.51 13.58
N ASN A 236 24.48 4.85 13.06
CA ASN A 236 24.08 4.70 11.66
C ASN A 236 24.25 3.27 11.14
N VAL A 237 23.89 2.26 11.94
CA VAL A 237 23.94 0.85 11.56
C VAL A 237 23.18 0.54 10.25
N PHE A 238 22.23 1.40 9.87
CA PHE A 238 21.67 1.46 8.54
C PHE A 238 21.55 2.91 8.04
N VAL A 239 21.36 3.06 6.73
CA VAL A 239 20.97 4.32 6.08
C VAL A 239 19.62 4.14 5.41
N ILE A 240 18.82 5.21 5.36
CA ILE A 240 17.60 5.23 4.55
C ILE A 240 18.00 5.59 3.11
N GLU A 241 17.91 4.63 2.18
CA GLU A 241 18.26 4.83 0.77
C GLU A 241 17.16 5.52 -0.04
N THR A 242 15.92 5.45 0.43
CA THR A 242 14.84 6.22 -0.20
C THR A 242 15.18 7.71 -0.08
N PRO A 243 15.06 8.52 -1.13
CA PRO A 243 15.21 9.97 -1.00
C PRO A 243 14.06 10.59 -0.19
N PRO A 244 14.29 11.64 0.62
CA PRO A 244 13.24 12.31 1.40
C PRO A 244 12.04 12.75 0.54
N GLU A 245 12.32 13.34 -0.62
CA GLU A 245 11.33 13.80 -1.59
C GLU A 245 10.52 12.67 -2.23
N LEU A 246 10.95 11.41 -2.12
CA LEU A 246 10.22 10.24 -2.64
C LEU A 246 9.53 9.44 -1.54
N SER A 247 9.85 9.69 -0.26
CA SER A 247 9.18 9.05 0.85
C SER A 247 7.71 9.40 0.93
N GLN A 248 7.34 10.65 0.64
CA GLN A 248 5.94 11.07 0.62
C GLN A 248 5.16 10.46 -0.56
N TYR A 249 5.82 10.19 -1.69
CA TYR A 249 5.15 9.81 -2.94
C TYR A 249 4.97 8.30 -3.10
N HIS A 250 5.92 7.49 -2.64
CA HIS A 250 5.93 6.07 -3.01
C HIS A 250 5.25 5.15 -2.01
N GLY A 251 4.91 5.61 -0.80
CA GLY A 251 4.40 4.72 0.25
C GLY A 251 5.42 3.65 0.67
N ILE A 252 6.69 3.82 0.30
CA ILE A 252 7.78 2.84 0.45
C ILE A 252 8.98 3.54 1.07
N LEU A 253 9.62 2.87 2.02
CA LEU A 253 10.89 3.28 2.60
C LEU A 253 11.83 2.08 2.67
N THR A 254 13.02 2.22 2.12
CA THR A 254 14.07 1.17 2.15
C THR A 254 15.24 1.64 2.99
N ILE A 255 15.62 0.82 3.96
CA ILE A 255 16.87 0.95 4.71
C ILE A 255 17.91 -0.04 4.16
N LYS A 256 19.17 0.37 4.20
CA LYS A 256 20.33 -0.46 3.89
C LYS A 256 21.26 -0.49 5.09
N PHE A 257 21.55 -1.69 5.57
CA PHE A 257 22.50 -1.90 6.64
C PHE A 257 23.92 -1.60 6.17
N GLN A 258 24.70 -0.94 7.01
CA GLN A 258 26.12 -0.69 6.79
C GLN A 258 26.85 -1.92 7.33
N ASP A 259 27.09 -2.93 6.49
CA ASP A 259 27.85 -4.12 6.90
C ASP A 259 29.26 -3.71 7.36
N ASP A 260 29.55 -3.81 8.67
CA ASP A 260 30.90 -3.98 9.26
C ASP A 260 30.94 -4.07 10.80
N ARG A 261 29.86 -4.45 11.50
CA ARG A 261 29.93 -4.75 12.94
C ARG A 261 29.28 -6.09 13.26
N GLY A 262 29.97 -7.16 12.89
CA GLY A 262 29.61 -8.55 13.17
C GLY A 262 30.64 -9.50 12.55
N THR A 263 31.80 -9.61 13.20
CA THR A 263 32.82 -10.68 13.17
C THR A 263 34.25 -10.12 13.07
N GLY A 264 35.05 -10.46 14.09
CA GLY A 264 36.44 -10.04 14.19
C GLY A 264 37.30 -10.55 13.03
N LYS A 265 38.24 -9.70 12.61
CA LYS A 265 39.47 -10.00 11.83
C LYS A 265 39.52 -11.38 11.14
N GLY A 266 39.11 -11.42 9.87
CA GLY A 266 39.46 -12.49 8.94
C GLY A 266 40.34 -11.97 7.80
N HIS A 267 41.66 -12.03 7.95
CA HIS A 267 42.57 -11.90 6.81
C HIS A 267 42.21 -12.93 5.74
N ARG A 268 41.98 -12.47 4.50
CA ARG A 268 41.95 -13.33 3.31
C ARG A 268 43.24 -14.16 3.24
N ARG A 269 43.17 -15.42 3.65
CA ARG A 269 44.14 -16.46 3.26
C ARG A 269 43.40 -17.55 2.51
N LYS A 270 43.79 -17.72 1.24
CA LYS A 270 43.46 -18.87 0.41
C LYS A 270 43.86 -20.16 1.15
N HIS A 271 42.90 -21.01 1.49
CA HIS A 271 43.14 -22.44 1.52
C HIS A 271 41.90 -23.28 1.22
N LYS A 272 42.12 -24.35 0.46
CA LYS A 272 41.18 -25.43 0.12
C LYS A 272 40.86 -26.24 1.38
N GLY A 273 39.58 -26.59 1.56
CA GLY A 273 39.17 -27.76 2.36
C GLY A 273 38.05 -27.49 3.37
N LYS A 274 36.93 -28.21 3.17
CA LYS A 274 35.86 -28.60 4.11
C LYS A 274 35.89 -28.03 5.54
N ASN A 275 34.93 -27.15 5.83
CA ASN A 275 33.94 -27.21 6.91
C ASN A 275 33.08 -25.94 6.78
N GLU A 276 31.79 -26.08 6.52
CA GLU A 276 30.85 -24.95 6.54
C GLU A 276 30.58 -24.61 8.01
N GLU A 277 31.38 -23.70 8.57
CA GLU A 277 30.98 -22.93 9.75
C GLU A 277 29.77 -22.09 9.35
N GLU A 278 28.63 -22.28 10.03
CA GLU A 278 27.43 -21.44 9.86
C GLU A 278 27.81 -19.98 10.10
N ALA A 279 27.88 -19.20 9.01
CA ALA A 279 28.11 -17.77 9.11
C ALA A 279 26.98 -17.13 9.92
N GLU A 280 27.31 -16.27 10.88
CA GLU A 280 26.31 -15.52 11.64
C GLU A 280 25.35 -14.81 10.68
N PRO A 281 24.02 -14.91 10.90
CA PRO A 281 23.04 -14.31 10.01
C PRO A 281 23.25 -12.79 9.96
N GLN A 282 23.15 -12.23 8.76
CA GLN A 282 23.26 -10.78 8.57
C GLN A 282 22.22 -10.06 9.44
N LEU A 283 22.59 -8.90 9.97
CA LEU A 283 21.71 -8.10 10.83
C LEU A 283 20.35 -7.81 10.20
N SER A 284 20.31 -7.67 8.87
CA SER A 284 19.06 -7.50 8.12
C SER A 284 18.14 -8.72 8.16
N VAL A 285 18.69 -9.93 8.21
CA VAL A 285 17.94 -11.19 8.30
C VAL A 285 17.43 -11.38 9.72
N MET A 286 18.29 -11.19 10.72
CA MET A 286 17.90 -11.27 12.13
C MET A 286 16.76 -10.30 12.45
N LEU A 287 16.87 -9.04 12.01
CA LEU A 287 15.83 -8.07 12.23
C LEU A 287 14.54 -8.44 11.49
N TYR A 288 14.63 -8.96 10.27
CA TYR A 288 13.47 -9.38 9.50
C TYR A 288 12.66 -10.45 10.24
N ASP A 289 13.34 -11.50 10.71
CA ASP A 289 12.71 -12.60 11.42
C ASP A 289 12.11 -12.11 12.76
N ALA A 290 12.86 -11.34 13.54
CA ALA A 290 12.39 -10.84 14.83
C ALA A 290 11.18 -9.89 14.69
N LEU A 291 11.20 -8.97 13.71
CA LEU A 291 10.05 -8.10 13.44
C LEU A 291 8.78 -8.91 13.16
N TYR A 292 8.92 -10.03 12.44
CA TYR A 292 7.79 -10.87 12.11
C TYR A 292 7.34 -11.74 13.29
N GLU A 293 8.26 -12.50 13.89
CA GLU A 293 7.97 -13.51 14.92
C GLU A 293 7.59 -12.90 16.26
N ASP A 294 8.33 -11.88 16.71
CA ASP A 294 8.17 -11.30 18.04
C ASP A 294 7.20 -10.11 18.03
N HIS A 295 7.19 -9.33 16.95
CA HIS A 295 6.43 -8.06 16.89
C HIS A 295 5.22 -8.09 15.96
N ASN A 296 5.03 -9.18 15.20
CA ASN A 296 3.97 -9.32 14.19
C ASN A 296 3.96 -8.15 13.18
N ILE A 297 5.14 -7.81 12.64
CA ILE A 297 5.37 -6.72 11.69
C ILE A 297 5.93 -7.28 10.39
N GLY A 298 5.09 -7.29 9.36
CA GLY A 298 5.49 -7.71 8.02
C GLY A 298 6.26 -6.62 7.28
N VAL A 299 7.52 -6.91 6.94
CA VAL A 299 8.35 -6.10 6.05
C VAL A 299 8.83 -6.97 4.89
N SER A 300 9.61 -6.42 3.95
CA SER A 300 10.25 -7.23 2.91
C SER A 300 11.77 -7.07 2.97
N THR A 301 12.51 -8.17 2.92
CA THR A 301 13.93 -8.11 2.59
C THR A 301 14.08 -7.94 1.07
N LYS A 302 15.04 -7.13 0.64
CA LYS A 302 15.49 -7.12 -0.76
C LYS A 302 16.86 -7.78 -0.82
N LYS A 303 17.22 -8.42 -1.95
CA LYS A 303 18.53 -9.04 -2.17
C LYS A 303 19.67 -8.26 -1.48
N GLY A 304 20.34 -8.91 -0.51
CA GLY A 304 21.43 -8.34 0.28
C GLY A 304 20.98 -7.75 1.63
N ASN A 305 21.73 -6.75 2.09
CA ASN A 305 21.62 -6.12 3.41
C ASN A 305 20.55 -5.00 3.47
N ARG A 306 19.38 -5.21 2.85
CA ARG A 306 18.32 -4.18 2.71
C ARG A 306 16.97 -4.66 3.23
N MET A 307 16.25 -3.74 3.85
CA MET A 307 14.91 -3.96 4.35
C MET A 307 13.98 -2.84 3.87
N ARG A 308 12.81 -3.23 3.37
CA ARG A 308 11.80 -2.33 2.83
C ARG A 308 10.53 -2.40 3.67
N PHE A 309 10.11 -1.22 4.11
CA PHE A 309 8.81 -0.93 4.70
C PHE A 309 7.89 -0.32 3.64
N SER A 310 6.59 -0.59 3.73
CA SER A 310 5.61 -0.04 2.78
C SER A 310 4.30 0.33 3.48
N PRO A 311 4.32 1.33 4.37
CA PRO A 311 3.10 1.77 5.03
C PRO A 311 2.13 2.38 4.01
N HIS A 312 0.87 2.02 4.14
CA HIS A 312 -0.23 2.43 3.26
C HIS A 312 -1.44 2.92 4.08
N ILE A 313 -2.54 3.24 3.39
CA ILE A 313 -3.78 3.81 3.94
C ILE A 313 -4.45 2.96 5.04
N TYR A 314 -4.02 1.71 5.24
CA TYR A 314 -4.54 0.81 6.27
C TYR A 314 -3.61 0.69 7.49
N ASN A 315 -2.50 1.43 7.51
CA ASN A 315 -1.65 1.57 8.68
C ASN A 315 -2.12 2.78 9.49
N THR A 316 -1.97 2.73 10.81
CA THR A 316 -2.20 3.86 11.72
C THR A 316 -0.85 4.40 12.17
N GLU A 317 -0.81 5.60 12.76
CA GLU A 317 0.42 6.11 13.37
C GLU A 317 0.97 5.16 14.43
N GLU A 318 0.11 4.55 15.25
CA GLU A 318 0.49 3.53 16.24
C GLU A 318 1.16 2.31 15.58
N HIS A 319 0.70 1.89 14.39
CA HIS A 319 1.37 0.82 13.64
C HIS A 319 2.77 1.24 13.17
N ILE A 320 2.96 2.51 12.82
CA ILE A 320 4.28 3.04 12.43
C ILE A 320 5.21 3.10 13.64
N ASP A 321 4.73 3.66 14.75
CA ASP A 321 5.50 3.79 15.98
C ASP A 321 5.91 2.42 16.52
N ARG A 322 4.99 1.43 16.48
CA ARG A 322 5.31 0.04 16.84
C ARG A 322 6.42 -0.56 15.96
N ALA A 323 6.43 -0.26 14.66
CA ALA A 323 7.47 -0.74 13.75
C ALA A 323 8.82 -0.09 14.04
N VAL A 324 8.86 1.22 14.29
CA VAL A 324 10.08 1.94 14.65
C VAL A 324 10.64 1.40 15.97
N GLU A 325 9.79 1.23 16.97
CA GLU A 325 10.19 0.74 18.30
C GLU A 325 10.69 -0.71 18.26
N ALA A 326 10.05 -1.57 17.47
CA ALA A 326 10.52 -2.95 17.27
C ALA A 326 11.90 -2.98 16.59
N VAL A 327 12.12 -2.13 15.57
CA VAL A 327 13.44 -1.99 14.94
C VAL A 327 14.49 -1.52 15.93
N ARG A 328 14.16 -0.49 16.73
CA ARG A 328 15.02 0.03 17.79
C ARG A 328 15.39 -1.07 18.77
N TYR A 329 14.41 -1.76 19.32
CA TYR A 329 14.56 -2.79 20.34
C TYR A 329 15.45 -3.95 19.87
N GLU A 330 15.15 -4.55 18.71
CA GLU A 330 15.90 -5.71 18.24
C GLU A 330 17.34 -5.34 17.84
N LEU A 331 17.54 -4.20 17.17
CA LEU A 331 18.90 -3.78 16.82
C LEU A 331 19.72 -3.40 18.07
N SER A 332 19.12 -2.73 19.06
CA SER A 332 19.74 -2.46 20.36
C SER A 332 20.20 -3.73 21.05
N LYS A 333 19.32 -4.74 21.11
CA LYS A 333 19.59 -6.04 21.72
C LYS A 333 20.74 -6.76 21.04
N VAL A 334 20.78 -6.76 19.71
CA VAL A 334 21.84 -7.44 18.93
C VAL A 334 23.17 -6.68 18.99
N LEU A 335 23.13 -5.35 19.02
CA LEU A 335 24.33 -4.50 19.06
C LEU A 335 24.87 -4.25 20.49
N GLU A 336 24.19 -4.78 21.51
CA GLU A 336 24.47 -4.56 22.94
C GLU A 336 24.51 -3.06 23.32
N LYS A 337 23.58 -2.28 22.77
CA LYS A 337 23.44 -0.83 22.98
C LYS A 337 22.02 -0.46 23.38
#